data_AF-A0A2N5F9Q8-F1
#
_entry.id   AF-A0A2N5F9Q8-F1
#
_cell.length_a   1.000
_cell.length_b   1.000
_cell.length_c   1.000
_cell.angle_alpha   90.00
_cell.angle_beta   90.00
_cell.angle_gamma   90.00
#
_symmetry.space_group_name_H-M   'P 1'
#
loop_
_entity.id
_entity.type
_entity.pdbx_description
1 polymer ?
#
loop_
_entity_poly.entity_id
_entity_poly.type
_entity_poly.pdbx_seq_one_letter_code
_entity_poly.pdbx_strand_id
1 'polypeptide(L)'
;MVNMYEKLEVFNALGCALLERLTPVSSGEISVIRQQWPAAPDEYFAFMQERGHGEIKEDDCALPLLTIQPMLLSAKADYFGDDGIYKDGPYEACAKGEVWLFGWDSVGTAFGFDSGDNWRLLEIDNMRWITRLDLSFCQFVEGLLVCYPQRPVSFANGVWRDSGDVSYSAPA
;
A
#
# COMPACT_ATOMS: atom_id res chain seq x y z
N MET A 1 -8.42 7.33 22.01
CA MET A 1 -7.80 7.24 20.67
C MET A 1 -8.89 6.72 19.77
N VAL A 2 -9.32 7.50 18.78
CA VAL A 2 -10.25 7.02 17.75
C VAL A 2 -9.41 6.13 16.83
N ASN A 3 -9.84 4.89 16.60
CA ASN A 3 -9.11 3.95 15.73
C ASN A 3 -9.16 4.49 14.29
N MET A 4 -8.01 4.49 13.60
CA MET A 4 -7.86 5.16 12.31
C MET A 4 -8.82 4.60 11.26
N TYR A 5 -9.22 3.33 11.40
CA TYR A 5 -10.10 2.60 10.48
C TYR A 5 -11.52 2.37 11.03
N GLU A 6 -11.83 2.82 12.24
CA GLU A 6 -13.11 2.53 12.92
C GLU A 6 -14.35 2.96 12.10
N LYS A 7 -14.22 4.04 11.31
CA LYS A 7 -15.30 4.51 10.42
C LYS A 7 -15.49 3.66 9.16
N LEU A 8 -14.45 2.94 8.72
CA LEU A 8 -14.46 2.13 7.50
C LEU A 8 -14.93 0.70 7.76
N GLU A 9 -14.70 0.22 8.98
CA GLU A 9 -15.20 -1.08 9.43
C GLU A 9 -16.74 -1.17 9.41
N VAL A 10 -17.42 -0.03 9.42
CA VAL A 10 -18.89 0.07 9.27
C VAL A 10 -19.35 -0.08 7.81
N PHE A 11 -18.48 0.16 6.82
CA PHE A 11 -18.83 0.22 5.39
C PHE A 11 -18.84 -1.16 4.71
N ASN A 12 -17.91 -2.04 5.08
CA ASN A 12 -17.78 -3.34 4.45
C ASN A 12 -17.36 -4.37 5.50
N ALA A 13 -18.30 -5.20 5.96
CA ALA A 13 -18.01 -6.29 6.90
C ALA A 13 -16.93 -7.25 6.37
N LEU A 14 -16.82 -7.39 5.04
CA LEU A 14 -15.74 -8.12 4.39
C LEU A 14 -14.40 -7.40 4.56
N GLY A 15 -14.39 -6.06 4.44
CA GLY A 15 -13.20 -5.23 4.62
C GLY A 15 -12.56 -5.33 6.01
N CYS A 16 -13.36 -5.43 7.07
CA CYS A 16 -12.83 -5.70 8.42
C CYS A 16 -12.10 -7.04 8.47
N ALA A 17 -12.77 -8.09 7.97
CA ALA A 17 -12.23 -9.45 7.97
C ALA A 17 -10.93 -9.55 7.16
N LEU A 18 -10.78 -8.74 6.10
CA LEU A 18 -9.55 -8.66 5.31
C LEU A 18 -8.34 -8.15 6.12
N LEU A 19 -8.55 -7.22 7.05
CA LEU A 19 -7.46 -6.66 7.88
C LEU A 19 -7.25 -7.39 9.20
N GLU A 20 -8.27 -8.09 9.72
CA GLU A 20 -8.18 -8.87 10.99
C GLU A 20 -7.11 -9.97 10.94
N ARG A 21 -6.73 -10.40 9.74
CA ARG A 21 -5.72 -11.44 9.51
C ARG A 21 -4.29 -10.92 9.56
N LEU A 22 -4.10 -9.60 9.62
CA LEU A 22 -2.80 -8.98 9.73
C LEU A 22 -2.25 -9.13 11.14
N THR A 23 -0.92 -9.15 11.25
CA THR A 23 -0.19 -9.30 12.51
C THR A 23 0.43 -7.95 12.88
N PRO A 24 -0.09 -7.27 13.92
CA PRO A 24 0.44 -5.99 14.39
C PRO A 24 1.92 -6.07 14.80
N VAL A 25 2.66 -5.01 14.50
CA VAL A 25 4.07 -4.87 14.89
C VAL A 25 4.18 -4.19 16.24
N SER A 26 5.05 -4.68 17.12
CA SER A 26 5.19 -4.11 18.45
C SER A 26 5.77 -2.69 18.42
N SER A 27 5.46 -1.87 19.44
CA SER A 27 5.98 -0.50 19.54
C SER A 27 7.51 -0.42 19.58
N GLY A 28 8.17 -1.44 20.14
CA GLY A 28 9.62 -1.56 20.14
C GLY A 28 10.17 -1.77 18.73
N GLU A 29 9.56 -2.66 17.95
CA GLU A 29 9.92 -2.89 16.55
C GLU A 29 9.63 -1.66 15.69
N ILE A 30 8.47 -1.02 15.83
CA ILE A 30 8.14 0.24 15.13
C ILE A 30 9.20 1.31 15.36
N SER A 31 9.72 1.41 16.59
CA SER A 31 10.80 2.36 16.90
C SER A 31 12.07 2.06 16.12
N VAL A 32 12.41 0.78 15.92
CA VAL A 32 13.57 0.35 15.09
C VAL A 32 13.31 0.64 13.61
N ILE A 33 12.13 0.30 13.10
CA ILE A 33 11.74 0.55 11.70
C ILE A 33 11.81 2.05 11.39
N ARG A 34 11.29 2.89 12.28
CA ARG A 34 11.31 4.34 12.13
C ARG A 34 12.72 4.93 12.18
N GLN A 35 13.65 4.32 12.91
CA GLN A 35 15.06 4.74 12.87
C GLN A 35 15.71 4.46 11.51
N GLN A 36 15.30 3.38 10.84
CA GLN A 36 15.82 3.02 9.52
C GLN A 36 15.25 3.92 8.41
N TRP A 37 13.96 4.28 8.50
CA TRP A 37 13.29 5.14 7.52
C TRP A 37 12.58 6.34 8.18
N PRO A 38 13.33 7.28 8.77
CA PRO A 38 12.75 8.35 9.60
C PRO A 38 11.88 9.35 8.83
N ALA A 39 12.02 9.39 7.50
CA ALA A 39 11.25 10.27 6.63
C ALA A 39 10.05 9.57 5.96
N ALA A 40 9.85 8.27 6.20
CA ALA A 40 8.69 7.56 5.67
C ALA A 40 7.37 8.09 6.26
N PRO A 41 6.23 7.93 5.57
CA PRO A 41 4.96 8.47 6.03
C PRO A 41 4.58 7.97 7.44
N ASP A 42 4.20 8.89 8.33
CA ASP A 42 3.79 8.56 9.71
C ASP A 42 2.65 7.54 9.76
N GLU A 43 1.72 7.67 8.81
CA GLU A 43 0.57 6.78 8.60
C GLU A 43 0.97 5.32 8.34
N TYR A 44 2.09 5.06 7.65
CA TYR A 44 2.58 3.70 7.44
C TYR A 44 2.97 3.07 8.78
N PHE A 45 3.71 3.79 9.62
CA PHE A 45 4.08 3.28 10.94
C PHE A 45 2.87 3.07 11.85
N ALA A 46 1.91 3.99 11.81
CA ALA A 46 0.66 3.86 12.57
C ALA A 46 -0.09 2.60 12.15
N PHE A 47 -0.24 2.35 10.84
CA PHE A 47 -0.86 1.13 10.33
C PHE A 47 -0.09 -0.12 10.72
N MET A 48 1.24 -0.14 10.60
CA MET A 48 2.05 -1.29 10.98
C MET A 48 1.91 -1.60 12.47
N GLN A 49 1.76 -0.59 13.33
CA GLN A 49 1.53 -0.77 14.76
C GLN A 49 0.11 -1.26 15.07
N GLU A 50 -0.89 -0.79 14.32
CA GLU A 50 -2.30 -0.99 14.64
C GLU A 50 -2.90 -2.25 13.98
N ARG A 51 -2.48 -2.55 12.75
CA ARG A 51 -2.97 -3.66 11.92
C ARG A 51 -1.82 -4.58 11.51
N GLY A 52 -0.70 -4.00 11.09
CA GLY A 52 0.53 -4.74 10.82
C GLY A 52 0.63 -5.34 9.43
N HIS A 53 1.24 -6.52 9.36
CA HIS A 53 1.67 -7.14 8.10
C HIS A 53 1.03 -8.51 7.87
N GLY A 54 1.13 -9.03 6.65
CA GLY A 54 0.51 -10.29 6.26
C GLY A 54 -0.33 -10.17 4.99
N GLU A 55 -1.16 -11.18 4.73
CA GLU A 55 -1.98 -11.28 3.53
C GLU A 55 -3.36 -10.65 3.75
N ILE A 56 -3.70 -9.69 2.89
CA ILE A 56 -5.06 -9.17 2.73
C ILE A 56 -5.77 -10.07 1.72
N LYS A 57 -6.62 -10.97 2.23
CA LYS A 57 -7.38 -11.96 1.44
C LYS A 57 -8.67 -12.36 2.13
N GLU A 58 -9.66 -12.74 1.33
CA GLU A 58 -11.01 -13.10 1.80
C GLU A 58 -11.01 -14.33 2.70
N ASP A 59 -10.28 -15.38 2.30
CA ASP A 59 -10.14 -16.61 3.06
C ASP A 59 -8.79 -17.31 2.78
N ASP A 60 -8.57 -18.47 3.40
CA ASP A 60 -7.33 -19.24 3.24
C ASP A 60 -7.13 -19.84 1.83
N CYS A 61 -8.20 -19.95 1.04
CA CYS A 61 -8.21 -20.50 -0.31
C CYS A 61 -8.06 -19.41 -1.39
N ALA A 62 -8.35 -18.15 -1.06
CA ALA A 62 -8.22 -17.01 -1.95
C ALA A 62 -6.76 -16.60 -2.18
N LEU A 63 -6.46 -16.11 -3.39
CA LEU A 63 -5.22 -15.41 -3.64
C LEU A 63 -5.22 -14.05 -2.94
N PRO A 64 -4.10 -13.61 -2.37
CA PRO A 64 -4.04 -12.30 -1.72
C PRO A 64 -4.20 -11.18 -2.74
N LEU A 65 -5.01 -10.19 -2.34
CA LEU A 65 -5.07 -8.89 -3.01
C LEU A 65 -3.75 -8.14 -2.80
N LEU A 66 -3.21 -8.22 -1.58
CA LEU A 66 -1.95 -7.62 -1.22
C LEU A 66 -1.30 -8.39 -0.08
N THR A 67 -0.01 -8.68 -0.20
CA THR A 67 0.82 -9.15 0.90
C THR A 67 1.68 -8.00 1.40
N ILE A 68 1.46 -7.59 2.64
CA ILE A 68 2.22 -6.54 3.32
C ILE A 68 3.40 -7.18 4.07
N GLN A 69 4.58 -6.61 3.89
CA GLN A 69 5.81 -7.04 4.53
C GLN A 69 6.01 -6.36 5.89
N PRO A 70 6.67 -7.03 6.85
CA PRO A 70 6.95 -6.47 8.17
C PRO A 70 7.94 -5.29 8.14
N MET A 71 8.70 -5.16 7.05
CA MET A 71 9.72 -4.14 6.83
C MET A 71 9.60 -3.61 5.41
N LEU A 72 10.07 -2.38 5.19
CA LEU A 72 10.27 -1.89 3.83
C LEU A 72 11.46 -2.62 3.17
N LEU A 73 11.27 -3.08 1.94
CA LEU A 73 12.31 -3.75 1.15
C LEU A 73 12.83 -2.82 0.05
N SER A 74 14.13 -2.86 -0.23
CA SER A 74 14.65 -2.13 -1.40
C SER A 74 14.12 -2.80 -2.66
N ALA A 75 13.44 -2.01 -3.50
CA ALA A 75 12.95 -2.52 -4.78
C ALA A 75 14.11 -3.03 -5.65
N LYS A 76 15.23 -2.31 -5.64
CA LYS A 76 16.44 -2.65 -6.41
C LYS A 76 17.18 -3.84 -5.84
N ALA A 77 17.49 -3.82 -4.55
CA ALA A 77 18.40 -4.80 -3.96
C ALA A 77 17.70 -6.11 -3.56
N ASP A 78 16.46 -6.03 -3.08
CA ASP A 78 15.81 -7.15 -2.38
C ASP A 78 14.70 -7.80 -3.21
N TYR A 79 13.92 -7.02 -3.98
CA TYR A 79 12.74 -7.53 -4.70
C TYR A 79 13.00 -7.80 -6.18
N PHE A 80 13.27 -6.75 -6.98
CA PHE A 80 13.48 -6.91 -8.42
C PHE A 80 14.90 -7.36 -8.76
N GLY A 81 15.90 -6.98 -7.96
CA GLY A 81 17.31 -7.30 -8.19
C GLY A 81 17.94 -6.53 -9.35
N ASP A 82 17.32 -5.42 -9.80
CA ASP A 82 17.73 -4.66 -10.98
C ASP A 82 17.41 -3.15 -10.88
N ASP A 83 17.96 -2.37 -11.81
CA ASP A 83 17.80 -0.90 -11.90
C ASP A 83 16.67 -0.46 -12.85
N GLY A 84 15.76 -1.35 -13.23
CA GLY A 84 14.71 -1.09 -14.21
C GLY A 84 13.78 0.06 -13.80
N ILE A 85 13.46 0.16 -12.51
CA ILE A 85 12.60 1.20 -11.93
C ILE A 85 13.20 2.63 -12.03
N TYR A 86 14.52 2.72 -12.27
CA TYR A 86 15.25 3.98 -12.42
C TYR A 86 15.46 4.36 -13.90
N LYS A 87 14.73 3.70 -14.80
CA LYS A 87 14.67 4.01 -16.22
C LYS A 87 13.27 4.49 -16.55
N ASP A 88 13.17 5.47 -17.46
CA ASP A 88 11.88 6.02 -17.82
C ASP A 88 10.97 4.94 -18.42
N GLY A 89 9.73 4.91 -17.93
CA GLY A 89 8.69 4.04 -18.44
C GLY A 89 7.98 4.67 -19.65
N PRO A 90 7.04 3.94 -20.27
CA PRO A 90 6.28 4.44 -21.41
C PRO A 90 5.28 5.54 -21.06
N TYR A 91 4.85 5.64 -19.79
CA TYR A 91 3.79 6.55 -19.35
C TYR A 91 4.25 7.58 -18.32
N GLU A 92 5.18 7.21 -17.44
CA GLU A 92 5.70 8.07 -16.39
C GLU A 92 7.23 8.05 -16.35
N ALA A 93 7.81 9.13 -15.84
CA ALA A 93 9.24 9.20 -15.54
C ALA A 93 9.60 8.22 -14.42
N CYS A 94 10.87 7.78 -14.44
CA CYS A 94 11.43 6.89 -13.43
C CYS A 94 11.33 7.41 -11.98
N ALA A 95 11.66 6.54 -11.02
CA ALA A 95 11.78 6.94 -9.62
C ALA A 95 12.89 7.99 -9.44
N LYS A 96 12.65 8.96 -8.56
CA LYS A 96 13.56 10.09 -8.29
C LYS A 96 14.59 9.76 -7.21
N GLY A 97 14.31 8.82 -6.32
CA GLY A 97 15.21 8.31 -5.30
C GLY A 97 15.01 6.83 -5.04
N GLU A 98 15.53 6.31 -3.94
CA GLU A 98 15.40 4.87 -3.62
C GLU A 98 13.92 4.50 -3.42
N VAL A 99 13.50 3.40 -4.04
CA VAL A 99 12.15 2.87 -3.91
C VAL A 99 12.10 1.81 -2.83
N TRP A 100 11.22 2.03 -1.85
CA TRP A 100 11.03 1.17 -0.69
C TRP A 100 9.66 0.52 -0.73
N LEU A 101 9.61 -0.79 -0.93
CA LEU A 101 8.38 -1.57 -1.08
C LEU A 101 7.83 -2.00 0.27
N PHE A 102 6.54 -1.81 0.48
CA PHE A 102 5.84 -2.38 1.64
C PHE A 102 5.07 -3.66 1.31
N GLY A 103 4.84 -3.97 0.04
CA GLY A 103 4.07 -5.16 -0.33
C GLY A 103 3.91 -5.36 -1.82
N TRP A 104 3.24 -6.45 -2.18
CA TRP A 104 2.93 -6.81 -3.57
C TRP A 104 1.66 -7.65 -3.64
N ASP A 105 0.99 -7.61 -4.78
CA ASP A 105 -0.16 -8.46 -5.04
C ASP A 105 0.24 -9.85 -5.57
N SER A 106 -0.75 -10.72 -5.72
CA SER A 106 -0.57 -12.08 -6.23
C SER A 106 -0.19 -12.17 -7.71
N VAL A 107 -0.25 -11.08 -8.48
CA VAL A 107 0.13 -11.04 -9.89
C VAL A 107 1.50 -10.41 -10.13
N GLY A 108 2.18 -9.98 -9.06
CA GLY A 108 3.54 -9.45 -9.08
C GLY A 108 3.63 -7.93 -9.23
N THR A 109 2.51 -7.21 -9.07
CA THR A 109 2.53 -5.75 -8.91
C THR A 109 3.03 -5.41 -7.52
N ALA A 110 4.07 -4.58 -7.43
CA ALA A 110 4.64 -4.13 -6.16
C ALA A 110 4.16 -2.73 -5.80
N PHE A 111 4.10 -2.45 -4.50
CA PHE A 111 3.69 -1.16 -3.96
C PHE A 111 4.71 -0.66 -2.96
N GLY A 112 5.01 0.64 -3.04
CA GLY A 112 6.07 1.24 -2.24
C GLY A 112 6.08 2.75 -2.28
N PHE A 113 7.15 3.32 -1.75
CA PHE A 113 7.37 4.75 -1.68
C PHE A 113 8.62 5.15 -2.45
N ASP A 114 8.55 6.26 -3.18
CA ASP A 114 9.73 6.92 -3.75
C ASP A 114 10.32 7.91 -2.75
N SER A 115 11.44 7.55 -2.11
CA SER A 115 12.10 8.42 -1.13
C SER A 115 12.65 9.72 -1.74
N GLY A 116 12.86 9.78 -3.06
CA GLY A 116 13.29 10.99 -3.77
C GLY A 116 12.15 11.87 -4.28
N ASP A 117 10.91 11.42 -4.16
CA ASP A 117 9.69 12.17 -4.54
C ASP A 117 8.79 12.43 -3.34
N ASN A 118 9.38 12.85 -2.22
CA ASN A 118 8.68 13.09 -0.95
C ASN A 118 7.89 11.88 -0.44
N TRP A 119 8.45 10.66 -0.59
CA TRP A 119 7.80 9.41 -0.17
C TRP A 119 6.45 9.19 -0.83
N ARG A 120 6.29 9.64 -2.08
CA ARG A 120 5.07 9.43 -2.86
C ARG A 120 4.83 7.94 -3.08
N LEU A 121 3.57 7.55 -2.97
CA LEU A 121 3.11 6.18 -3.16
C LEU A 121 3.19 5.79 -4.64
N LEU A 122 3.73 4.59 -4.89
CA LEU A 122 3.91 4.02 -6.22
C LEU A 122 3.22 2.66 -6.34
N GLU A 123 2.65 2.41 -7.52
CA GLU A 123 2.41 1.07 -8.06
C GLU A 123 3.53 0.76 -9.08
N ILE A 124 4.05 -0.47 -9.07
CA ILE A 124 5.14 -0.90 -9.95
C ILE A 124 4.77 -2.23 -10.57
N ASP A 125 4.65 -2.26 -11.89
CA ASP A 125 4.30 -3.47 -12.61
C ASP A 125 5.50 -4.42 -12.78
N ASN A 126 5.23 -5.59 -13.35
CA ASN A 126 6.24 -6.59 -13.64
C ASN A 126 7.27 -6.14 -14.71
N MET A 127 6.99 -5.09 -15.47
CA MET A 127 7.91 -4.47 -16.43
C MET A 127 8.77 -3.37 -15.78
N ARG A 128 8.62 -3.16 -14.46
CA ARG A 128 9.28 -2.11 -13.67
C ARG A 128 8.81 -0.71 -14.04
N TRP A 129 7.64 -0.59 -14.65
CA TRP A 129 7.03 0.71 -14.90
C TRP A 129 6.32 1.18 -13.66
N ILE A 130 6.53 2.46 -13.36
CA ILE A 130 6.00 3.12 -12.19
C ILE A 130 4.73 3.85 -12.58
N THR A 131 3.71 3.71 -11.75
CA THR A 131 2.53 4.58 -11.71
C THR A 131 2.52 5.29 -10.37
N ARG A 132 2.48 6.63 -10.37
CA ARG A 132 2.37 7.42 -9.15
C ARG A 132 0.91 7.47 -8.71
N LEU A 133 0.65 7.01 -7.50
CA LEU A 133 -0.68 7.06 -6.94
C LEU A 133 -0.87 8.42 -6.25
N ASP A 134 -1.94 9.13 -6.62
CA ASP A 134 -2.37 10.37 -5.96
C ASP A 134 -3.16 10.06 -4.68
N LEU A 135 -2.57 9.21 -3.84
CA LEU A 135 -3.13 8.71 -2.60
C LEU A 135 -2.06 8.77 -1.50
N SER A 136 -2.48 9.12 -0.29
CA SER A 136 -1.74 8.80 0.93
C SER A 136 -1.75 7.28 1.17
N PHE A 137 -0.85 6.78 2.00
CA PHE A 137 -0.82 5.36 2.37
C PHE A 137 -2.12 4.94 3.06
N CYS A 138 -2.65 5.76 3.98
CA CYS A 138 -3.94 5.48 4.58
C CYS A 138 -5.01 5.34 3.51
N GLN A 139 -5.16 6.35 2.64
CA GLN A 139 -6.14 6.29 1.55
C GLN A 139 -5.99 5.04 0.68
N PHE A 140 -4.77 4.63 0.36
CA PHE A 140 -4.56 3.38 -0.37
C PHE A 140 -5.13 2.17 0.39
N VAL A 141 -4.83 2.02 1.68
CA VAL A 141 -5.40 0.93 2.50
C VAL A 141 -6.92 1.01 2.59
N GLU A 142 -7.48 2.20 2.84
CA GLU A 142 -8.94 2.40 2.89
C GLU A 142 -9.60 2.03 1.56
N GLY A 143 -8.99 2.45 0.45
CA GLY A 143 -9.44 2.16 -0.89
C GLY A 143 -9.40 0.67 -1.23
N LEU A 144 -8.46 -0.12 -0.68
CA LEU A 144 -8.46 -1.58 -0.85
C LEU A 144 -9.73 -2.22 -0.27
N LEU A 145 -10.26 -1.67 0.82
CA LEU A 145 -11.49 -2.19 1.46
C LEU A 145 -12.75 -1.80 0.69
N VAL A 146 -12.73 -0.64 0.04
CA VAL A 146 -13.87 -0.09 -0.71
C VAL A 146 -13.94 -0.65 -2.12
N CYS A 147 -12.80 -0.72 -2.82
CA CYS A 147 -12.70 -1.12 -4.21
C CYS A 147 -12.58 -2.64 -4.41
N TYR A 148 -12.50 -3.43 -3.33
CA TYR A 148 -12.34 -4.89 -3.41
C TYR A 148 -13.33 -5.54 -4.41
N PRO A 149 -12.89 -6.47 -5.28
CA PRO A 149 -11.54 -7.05 -5.35
C PRO A 149 -10.55 -6.24 -6.22
N GLN A 150 -10.94 -5.07 -6.71
CA GLN A 150 -10.07 -4.20 -7.49
C GLN A 150 -9.22 -3.28 -6.59
N ARG A 151 -8.20 -2.67 -7.17
CA ARG A 151 -7.29 -1.77 -6.45
C ARG A 151 -7.76 -0.31 -6.55
N PRO A 152 -7.61 0.50 -5.49
CA PRO A 152 -7.89 1.93 -5.58
C PRO A 152 -6.82 2.65 -6.40
N VAL A 153 -7.25 3.54 -7.28
CA VAL A 153 -6.37 4.37 -8.12
C VAL A 153 -6.41 5.83 -7.69
N SER A 154 -7.59 6.33 -7.31
CA SER A 154 -7.74 7.73 -6.90
C SER A 154 -8.91 7.92 -5.94
N PHE A 155 -8.84 9.00 -5.16
CA PHE A 155 -9.91 9.46 -4.28
C PHE A 155 -10.08 10.98 -4.41
N ALA A 156 -11.27 11.41 -4.83
CA ALA A 156 -11.57 12.84 -4.96
C ALA A 156 -13.04 13.10 -4.64
N ASN A 157 -13.31 14.18 -3.90
CA ASN A 157 -14.67 14.63 -3.57
C ASN A 157 -15.55 13.53 -2.94
N GLY A 158 -14.97 12.66 -2.10
CA GLY A 158 -15.71 11.55 -1.49
C GLY A 158 -15.98 10.38 -2.44
N VAL A 159 -15.31 10.30 -3.58
CA VAL A 159 -15.48 9.20 -4.55
C VAL A 159 -14.15 8.49 -4.77
N TRP A 160 -14.16 7.18 -4.55
CA TRP A 160 -13.10 6.25 -4.93
C TRP A 160 -13.26 5.83 -6.39
N ARG A 161 -12.14 5.68 -7.09
CA ARG A 161 -12.09 4.98 -8.38
C ARG A 161 -11.11 3.83 -8.31
N ASP A 162 -11.50 2.70 -8.89
CA ASP A 162 -10.66 1.52 -8.97
C ASP A 162 -9.90 1.41 -10.31
N SER A 163 -9.08 0.37 -10.43
CA SER A 163 -8.32 0.04 -11.65
C SER A 163 -9.16 -0.41 -12.84
N GLY A 164 -10.46 -0.65 -12.65
CA GLY A 164 -11.44 -0.97 -13.69
C GLY A 164 -12.30 0.22 -14.11
N ASP A 165 -11.93 1.45 -13.70
CA ASP A 165 -12.70 2.69 -13.90
C ASP A 165 -14.11 2.68 -13.25
N VAL A 166 -14.32 1.84 -12.23
CA VAL A 166 -15.56 1.81 -11.44
C VAL A 166 -15.46 2.82 -10.30
N SER A 167 -16.57 3.52 -10.02
CA SER A 167 -16.65 4.54 -8.98
C SER A 167 -17.45 4.08 -7.77
N TYR A 168 -16.95 4.38 -6.57
CA TYR A 168 -17.56 4.04 -5.28
C TYR A 168 -17.68 5.29 -4.43
N SER A 169 -18.85 5.55 -3.85
CA SER A 169 -19.01 6.69 -2.93
C SER A 169 -18.49 6.31 -1.55
N ALA A 170 -17.59 7.13 -0.99
CA ALA A 170 -17.21 7.03 0.40
C ALA A 170 -18.36 7.54 1.29
N PRO A 171 -18.59 6.93 2.46
CA PRO A 171 -19.57 7.45 3.40
C PRO A 171 -19.14 8.83 3.94
N ALA A 172 -20.15 9.66 4.25
CA ALA A 172 -19.98 10.99 4.84
C ALA A 172 -19.55 10.93 6.31
#